data_AF-A0AA86XUR6-F1
#
_entry.id   AF-A0AA86XUR6-F1
#
_cell.length_a   1.000
_cell.length_b   1.000
_cell.length_c   1.000
_cell.angle_alpha   90.00
_cell.angle_beta   90.00
_cell.angle_gamma   90.00
#
_symmetry.space_group_name_H-M   'P 1'
#
loop_
_entity.id
_entity.type
_entity.pdbx_description
1 polymer ?
#
loop_
_entity_poly.entity_id
_entity_poly.type
_entity_poly.pdbx_seq_one_letter_code
_entity_poly.pdbx_strand_id
1 'polypeptide(L)'
;MSVEVSICRNTGVSCTDVFEVGNGKLFTNSPSRNALYSIGGSVNNGFTQEIGTSGPAGNFVWFNWANANRLCATYSNNSLAGRTNWRLATRNELKLELFNTYGNMFNARGWPVRLNYWSSTSRGPGFLNVSLRGGNEGASLGGEELYASCVSVP
;
A
#
# COMPACT_ATOMS: atom_id res chain seq x y z
N MET A 1 22.35 -15.39 -6.97
CA MET A 1 21.02 -15.80 -7.45
C MET A 1 20.11 -14.60 -7.28
N SER A 2 19.91 -13.82 -8.34
CA SER A 2 19.00 -12.67 -8.33
C SER A 2 17.58 -13.21 -8.40
N VAL A 3 16.80 -12.99 -7.34
CA VAL A 3 15.36 -13.21 -7.41
C VAL A 3 14.83 -12.16 -8.37
N GLU A 4 14.47 -12.57 -9.59
CA GLU A 4 13.62 -11.75 -10.44
C GLU A 4 12.28 -11.65 -9.71
N VAL A 5 12.10 -10.56 -8.97
CA VAL A 5 10.78 -10.17 -8.47
C VAL A 5 9.94 -9.94 -9.71
N SER A 6 9.17 -10.96 -10.09
CA SER A 6 8.22 -10.89 -11.19
C SER A 6 7.25 -9.75 -10.91
N ILE A 7 7.53 -8.58 -11.50
CA ILE A 7 6.61 -7.44 -11.54
C ILE A 7 5.40 -7.94 -12.30
N CYS A 8 4.38 -8.31 -11.57
CA CYS A 8 3.20 -8.91 -12.17
C CYS A 8 2.45 -7.92 -13.04
N ARG A 9 2.17 -8.37 -14.26
CA ARG A 9 1.23 -7.72 -15.18
C ARG A 9 -0.24 -8.06 -14.87
N ASN A 10 -0.51 -8.97 -13.92
CA ASN A 10 -1.85 -9.28 -13.39
C ASN A 10 -2.00 -8.79 -11.95
N THR A 11 -2.85 -7.78 -11.77
CA THR A 11 -2.85 -6.86 -10.63
C THR A 11 -3.42 -7.43 -9.33
N GLY A 12 -2.73 -7.14 -8.22
CA GLY A 12 -3.28 -7.06 -6.86
C GLY A 12 -3.46 -8.37 -6.10
N VAL A 13 -3.93 -9.45 -6.75
CA VAL A 13 -4.33 -10.69 -6.04
C VAL A 13 -3.21 -11.72 -5.89
N SER A 14 -2.27 -11.77 -6.84
CA SER A 14 -1.12 -12.69 -6.80
C SER A 14 0.20 -11.99 -6.49
N CYS A 15 0.21 -10.65 -6.48
CA CYS A 15 1.43 -9.84 -6.41
C CYS A 15 1.12 -8.38 -6.06
N THR A 16 2.13 -7.71 -5.51
CA THR A 16 2.10 -6.30 -5.17
C THR A 16 2.35 -5.47 -6.44
N ASP A 17 1.41 -4.58 -6.79
CA ASP A 17 1.61 -3.58 -7.82
C ASP A 17 2.68 -2.57 -7.36
N VAL A 18 3.59 -2.23 -8.25
CA VAL A 18 4.63 -1.22 -8.06
C VAL A 18 4.44 -0.17 -9.14
N PHE A 19 3.89 0.96 -8.75
CA PHE A 19 3.46 2.01 -9.66
C PHE A 19 4.42 3.21 -9.64
N GLU A 20 5.04 3.50 -10.78
CA GLU A 20 5.85 4.70 -10.96
C GLU A 20 4.97 5.91 -11.28
N VAL A 21 5.12 6.98 -10.50
CA VAL A 21 4.36 8.24 -10.68
C VAL A 21 5.21 9.39 -11.23
N GLY A 22 6.45 9.10 -11.65
CA GLY A 22 7.40 10.06 -12.20
C GLY A 22 8.61 10.29 -11.31
N ASN A 23 9.69 10.81 -11.91
CA ASN A 23 11.00 11.03 -11.26
C ASN A 23 11.52 9.78 -10.54
N GLY A 24 11.19 8.58 -11.02
CA GLY A 24 11.58 7.31 -10.41
C GLY A 24 10.96 7.03 -9.04
N LYS A 25 9.96 7.81 -8.60
CA LYS A 25 9.20 7.55 -7.37
C LYS A 25 8.20 6.42 -7.61
N LEU A 26 8.22 5.42 -6.73
CA LEU A 26 7.39 4.22 -6.80
C LEU A 26 6.44 4.14 -5.61
N PHE A 27 5.22 3.68 -5.85
CA PHE A 27 4.22 3.38 -4.83
C PHE A 27 3.75 1.92 -4.92
N THR A 28 3.21 1.39 -3.82
CA THR A 28 2.60 0.05 -3.81
C THR A 28 1.14 0.08 -3.41
N ASN A 29 0.35 -0.87 -3.92
CA ASN A 29 -0.96 -1.16 -3.33
C ASN A 29 -0.80 -1.86 -1.96
N SER A 30 -1.90 -1.95 -1.21
CA SER A 30 -1.93 -2.89 -0.07
C SER A 30 -1.86 -4.32 -0.61
N PRO A 31 -0.94 -5.17 -0.13
CA PRO A 31 -0.72 -6.48 -0.71
C PRO A 31 -1.93 -7.39 -0.48
N SER A 32 -2.20 -8.28 -1.42
CA SER A 32 -3.02 -9.45 -1.13
C SER A 32 -2.29 -10.41 -0.21
N ARG A 33 -3.05 -11.28 0.45
CA ARG A 33 -2.51 -12.34 1.32
C ARG A 33 -1.50 -13.20 0.54
N ASN A 34 -1.84 -13.58 -0.69
CA ASN A 34 -0.95 -14.40 -1.53
C ASN A 34 0.33 -13.65 -1.93
N ALA A 35 0.20 -12.39 -2.36
CA ALA A 35 1.35 -11.54 -2.70
C ALA A 35 2.31 -11.35 -1.51
N LEU A 36 1.76 -11.17 -0.32
CA LEU A 36 2.58 -10.97 0.87
C LEU A 36 3.29 -12.27 1.26
N TYR A 37 2.63 -13.42 1.18
CA TYR A 37 3.27 -14.70 1.48
C TYR A 37 4.32 -15.12 0.46
N SER A 38 4.18 -14.75 -0.81
CA SER A 38 5.18 -15.11 -1.84
C SER A 38 6.55 -14.47 -1.60
N ILE A 39 6.61 -13.39 -0.81
CA ILE A 39 7.86 -12.73 -0.38
C ILE A 39 8.27 -13.07 1.07
N GLY A 40 7.72 -14.15 1.63
CA GLY A 40 8.03 -14.60 3.00
C GLY A 40 7.14 -13.99 4.09
N GLY A 41 6.21 -13.10 3.74
CA GLY A 41 5.28 -12.49 4.67
C GLY A 41 5.78 -11.19 5.34
N SER A 42 4.88 -10.52 6.04
CA SER A 42 5.18 -9.45 7.01
C SER A 42 4.20 -9.57 8.17
N VAL A 43 4.60 -9.08 9.35
CA VAL A 43 3.67 -8.88 10.47
C VAL A 43 2.49 -8.02 10.00
N ASN A 44 1.28 -8.45 10.31
CA ASN A 44 0.02 -7.84 9.88
C ASN A 44 -1.09 -8.08 10.92
N ASN A 45 -2.27 -7.52 10.68
CA ASN A 45 -3.42 -7.60 11.58
C ASN A 45 -4.57 -8.44 10.98
N GLY A 46 -4.31 -9.21 9.93
CA GLY A 46 -5.30 -10.01 9.22
C GLY A 46 -5.57 -9.48 7.81
N PHE A 47 -6.75 -9.79 7.29
CA PHE A 47 -7.12 -9.42 5.94
C PHE A 47 -8.61 -9.16 5.82
N THR A 48 -8.97 -8.48 4.76
CA THR A 48 -10.33 -8.30 4.33
C THR A 48 -10.55 -8.82 2.92
N GLN A 49 -11.75 -9.36 2.66
CA GLN A 49 -12.15 -9.76 1.32
C GLN A 49 -12.66 -8.54 0.52
N GLU A 50 -12.02 -8.30 -0.62
CA GLU A 50 -12.53 -7.47 -1.71
C GLU A 50 -13.32 -8.37 -2.67
N ILE A 51 -14.46 -7.87 -3.17
CA ILE A 51 -15.40 -8.65 -3.99
C ILE A 51 -15.53 -8.13 -5.43
N GLY A 52 -14.60 -7.29 -5.89
CA GLY A 52 -14.62 -6.73 -7.25
C GLY A 52 -15.25 -5.35 -7.38
N THR A 53 -15.76 -4.75 -6.29
CA THR A 53 -16.47 -3.45 -6.34
C THR A 53 -15.65 -2.27 -5.80
N SER A 54 -14.66 -2.55 -4.96
CA SER A 54 -13.77 -1.55 -4.35
C SER A 54 -12.33 -2.05 -4.34
N GLY A 55 -12.01 -3.00 -5.21
CA GLY A 55 -10.74 -3.71 -5.25
C GLY A 55 -10.91 -5.00 -6.06
N PRO A 56 -9.82 -5.61 -6.53
CA PRO A 56 -9.86 -6.92 -7.18
C PRO A 56 -10.50 -7.96 -6.26
N ALA A 57 -11.22 -8.94 -6.79
CA ALA A 57 -11.75 -10.01 -5.95
C ALA A 57 -10.60 -10.79 -5.30
N GLY A 58 -10.52 -10.80 -3.97
CA GLY A 58 -9.41 -11.44 -3.25
C GLY A 58 -9.26 -10.98 -1.80
N ASN A 59 -8.33 -11.61 -1.07
CA ASN A 59 -8.03 -11.29 0.32
C ASN A 59 -6.87 -10.29 0.39
N PHE A 60 -7.12 -9.09 0.89
CA PHE A 60 -6.15 -8.02 1.03
C PHE A 60 -5.79 -7.77 2.48
N VAL A 61 -4.48 -7.68 2.74
CA VAL A 61 -3.95 -7.57 4.09
C VAL A 61 -4.18 -6.14 4.59
N TRP A 62 -4.58 -6.02 5.85
CA TRP A 62 -4.68 -4.77 6.57
C TRP A 62 -3.70 -4.73 7.75
N PHE A 63 -3.44 -3.52 8.24
CA PHE A 63 -2.41 -3.26 9.21
C PHE A 63 -2.89 -2.22 10.19
N ASN A 64 -2.47 -2.35 11.46
CA ASN A 64 -2.33 -1.20 12.33
C ASN A 64 -1.14 -0.35 11.86
N TRP A 65 -1.02 0.88 12.35
CA TRP A 65 -0.05 1.84 11.84
C TRP A 65 1.41 1.35 12.02
N ALA A 66 1.71 0.70 13.14
CA ALA A 66 3.04 0.14 13.41
C ALA A 66 3.39 -0.98 12.43
N ASN A 67 2.45 -1.89 12.15
CA ASN A 67 2.65 -2.99 11.21
C ASN A 67 2.69 -2.51 9.75
N ALA A 68 1.99 -1.42 9.42
CA ALA A 68 2.11 -0.77 8.11
C ALA A 68 3.55 -0.27 7.84
N ASN A 69 4.21 0.28 8.87
CA ASN A 69 5.63 0.64 8.76
C ASN A 69 6.54 -0.59 8.61
N ARG A 70 6.26 -1.68 9.34
CA ARG A 70 7.00 -2.95 9.23
C ARG A 70 6.85 -3.62 7.87
N LEU A 71 5.71 -3.46 7.20
CA LEU A 71 5.53 -3.89 5.82
C LEU A 71 6.55 -3.22 4.90
N CYS A 72 6.71 -1.90 5.00
CA CYS A 72 7.65 -1.18 4.16
C CYS A 72 9.11 -1.55 4.46
N ALA A 73 9.45 -1.79 5.73
CA ALA A 73 10.75 -2.36 6.09
C ALA A 73 10.97 -3.76 5.46
N THR A 74 9.92 -4.58 5.41
CA THR A 74 9.97 -5.89 4.74
C THR A 74 10.24 -5.75 3.25
N TYR A 75 9.60 -4.80 2.57
CA TYR A 75 9.86 -4.52 1.16
C TYR A 75 11.29 -4.04 0.91
N SER A 76 11.84 -3.20 1.80
CA SER A 76 13.25 -2.79 1.77
C SER A 76 14.20 -3.98 1.90
N ASN A 77 13.98 -4.85 2.88
CA ASN A 77 14.82 -6.02 3.11
C ASN A 77 14.78 -7.02 1.95
N ASN A 78 13.61 -7.17 1.33
CA ASN A 78 13.44 -8.03 0.15
C ASN A 78 13.88 -7.37 -1.16
N SER A 79 14.37 -6.13 -1.12
CA SER A 79 14.73 -5.35 -2.32
C SER A 79 13.59 -5.34 -3.35
N LEU A 80 12.35 -5.11 -2.90
CA LEU A 80 11.17 -5.12 -3.77
C LEU A 80 11.39 -4.13 -4.93
N ALA A 81 11.23 -4.61 -6.16
CA ALA A 81 11.53 -3.87 -7.40
C ALA A 81 12.95 -3.27 -7.45
N GLY A 82 13.93 -3.92 -6.81
CA GLY A 82 15.33 -3.47 -6.74
C GLY A 82 15.58 -2.30 -5.79
N ARG A 83 14.63 -1.95 -4.92
CA ARG A 83 14.73 -0.80 -3.99
C ARG A 83 14.83 -1.26 -2.54
N THR A 84 15.71 -0.63 -1.77
CA THR A 84 15.97 -0.92 -0.35
C THR A 84 15.55 0.20 0.61
N ASN A 85 14.85 1.21 0.11
CA ASN A 85 14.50 2.44 0.85
C ASN A 85 12.98 2.68 0.87
N TRP A 86 12.19 1.61 0.89
CA TRP A 86 10.75 1.68 1.07
C TRP A 86 10.39 2.19 2.46
N ARG A 87 9.49 3.17 2.50
CA ARG A 87 8.89 3.72 3.72
C ARG A 87 7.40 3.85 3.56
N LEU A 88 6.67 4.02 4.66
CA LEU A 88 5.25 4.33 4.59
C LEU A 88 5.04 5.70 3.91
N ALA A 89 4.10 5.75 2.96
CA ALA A 89 3.80 6.98 2.24
C ALA A 89 3.31 8.08 3.18
N THR A 90 3.68 9.33 2.89
CA THR A 90 3.15 10.49 3.62
C THR A 90 1.72 10.80 3.18
N ARG A 91 0.99 11.59 3.97
CA ARG A 91 -0.36 12.04 3.59
C ARG A 91 -0.35 12.79 2.26
N ASN A 92 0.64 13.64 2.02
CA ASN A 92 0.72 14.43 0.78
C ASN A 92 1.00 13.55 -0.43
N GLU A 93 1.85 12.53 -0.29
CA GLU A 93 2.10 11.55 -1.34
C GLU A 93 0.83 10.75 -1.70
N LEU A 94 0.05 10.32 -0.70
CA LEU A 94 -1.22 9.61 -0.95
C LEU A 94 -2.31 10.53 -1.54
N LYS A 95 -2.46 11.73 -0.98
CA LYS A 95 -3.57 12.62 -1.33
C LYS A 95 -3.27 13.47 -2.58
N LEU A 96 -2.14 14.15 -2.59
CA LEU A 96 -1.80 15.12 -3.62
C LEU A 96 -1.17 14.46 -4.84
N GLU A 97 -0.25 13.51 -4.63
CA GLU A 97 0.48 12.89 -5.75
C GLU A 97 -0.27 11.71 -6.35
N LEU A 98 -0.89 10.84 -5.54
CA LEU A 98 -1.68 9.71 -6.02
C LEU A 98 -3.13 10.10 -6.31
N PHE A 99 -3.95 10.36 -5.28
CA PHE A 99 -5.39 10.52 -5.49
C PHE A 99 -5.75 11.74 -6.35
N ASN A 100 -5.20 12.92 -6.08
CA ASN A 100 -5.57 14.12 -6.86
C ASN A 100 -5.11 14.03 -8.32
N THR A 101 -4.07 13.25 -8.63
CA THR A 101 -3.54 13.07 -10.00
C THR A 101 -4.28 11.99 -10.77
N TYR A 102 -4.53 10.83 -10.14
CA TYR A 102 -5.05 9.64 -10.83
C TYR A 102 -6.50 9.30 -10.45
N GLY A 103 -7.06 9.99 -9.46
CA GLY A 103 -8.41 9.75 -8.96
C GLY A 103 -8.54 8.49 -8.13
N ASN A 104 -9.66 7.78 -8.31
CA ASN A 104 -9.92 6.51 -7.63
C ASN A 104 -8.92 5.44 -8.08
N MET A 105 -8.05 4.99 -7.17
CA MET A 105 -6.97 4.05 -7.49
C MET A 105 -7.46 2.64 -7.85
N PHE A 106 -8.69 2.28 -7.50
CA PHE A 106 -9.29 1.06 -8.04
C PHE A 106 -9.57 1.19 -9.54
N ASN A 107 -10.12 2.31 -9.99
CA ASN A 107 -10.38 2.55 -11.40
C ASN A 107 -9.07 2.74 -12.19
N ALA A 108 -8.10 3.44 -11.60
CA ALA A 108 -6.84 3.76 -12.27
C ALA A 108 -5.88 2.57 -12.36
N ARG A 109 -5.81 1.73 -11.31
CA ARG A 109 -4.77 0.70 -11.15
C ARG A 109 -5.26 -0.64 -10.62
N GLY A 110 -6.55 -0.79 -10.34
CA GLY A 110 -7.07 -2.01 -9.71
C GLY A 110 -6.60 -2.18 -8.27
N TRP A 111 -6.34 -1.10 -7.54
CA TRP A 111 -5.94 -1.19 -6.13
C TRP A 111 -7.15 -1.50 -5.22
N PRO A 112 -6.94 -2.17 -4.07
CA PRO A 112 -7.96 -2.28 -3.05
C PRO A 112 -8.16 -0.92 -2.38
N VAL A 113 -9.38 -0.42 -2.34
CA VAL A 113 -9.76 0.90 -1.83
C VAL A 113 -11.01 0.85 -0.94
N ARG A 114 -11.41 -0.35 -0.46
CA ARG A 114 -12.49 -0.49 0.52
C ARG A 114 -12.17 0.20 1.85
N LEU A 115 -10.90 0.26 2.22
CA LEU A 115 -10.40 0.91 3.43
C LEU A 115 -9.50 2.09 3.07
N ASN A 116 -9.35 3.00 4.03
CA ASN A 116 -8.36 4.07 3.92
C ASN A 116 -6.93 3.51 3.97
N TYR A 117 -5.98 4.31 3.52
CA TYR A 117 -4.55 4.00 3.55
C TYR A 117 -3.88 4.77 4.67
N TRP A 118 -3.12 4.07 5.51
CA TRP A 118 -2.25 4.70 6.51
C TRP A 118 -1.23 5.60 5.85
N SER A 119 -0.95 6.74 6.49
CA SER A 119 0.19 7.58 6.17
C SER A 119 1.18 7.66 7.32
N SER A 120 2.43 7.98 7.02
CA SER A 120 3.47 8.28 8.01
C SER A 120 3.31 9.66 8.67
N THR A 121 2.33 10.47 8.24
CA THR A 121 2.12 11.82 8.76
C THR A 121 1.34 11.78 10.07
N SER A 122 1.96 12.26 11.17
CA SER A 122 1.31 12.37 12.47
C SER A 122 0.42 13.60 12.58
N ARG A 123 -0.64 13.51 13.39
CA ARG A 123 -1.50 14.64 13.78
C ARG A 123 -2.06 14.38 15.18
N GLY A 124 -1.59 15.14 16.16
CA GLY A 124 -1.97 14.92 17.57
C GLY A 124 -1.53 13.53 18.05
N PRO A 125 -2.34 12.82 18.87
CA PRO A 125 -2.01 11.48 19.35
C PRO A 125 -2.12 10.38 18.28
N GLY A 126 -2.43 10.73 17.03
CA GLY A 126 -2.68 9.77 15.96
C GLY A 126 -1.98 10.10 14.65
N PHE A 127 -2.40 9.40 13.60
CA PHE A 127 -1.83 9.45 12.27
C PHE A 127 -2.90 9.71 11.22
N LEU A 128 -2.52 10.46 10.20
CA LEU A 128 -3.40 10.73 9.08
C LEU A 128 -3.57 9.49 8.20
N ASN A 129 -4.77 9.31 7.68
CA ASN A 129 -5.08 8.29 6.68
C ASN A 129 -5.90 8.90 5.53
N VAL A 130 -5.78 8.32 4.34
CA VAL A 130 -6.38 8.85 3.10
C VAL A 130 -7.18 7.77 2.40
N SER A 131 -8.41 8.09 2.02
CA SER A 131 -9.22 7.26 1.14
C SER A 131 -8.72 7.40 -0.30
N LEU A 132 -8.16 6.33 -0.86
CA LEU A 132 -7.79 6.29 -2.29
C LEU A 132 -8.98 5.97 -3.21
N ARG A 133 -10.19 5.83 -2.64
CA ARG A 133 -11.45 5.68 -3.38
C ARG A 133 -12.08 7.03 -3.71
N GLY A 134 -12.20 7.89 -2.70
CA GLY A 134 -12.92 9.16 -2.78
C GLY A 134 -12.12 10.39 -2.33
N GLY A 135 -10.87 10.20 -1.88
CA GLY A 135 -9.96 11.29 -1.56
C GLY A 135 -10.15 11.93 -0.19
N ASN A 136 -11.13 11.51 0.59
CA ASN A 136 -11.33 12.01 1.94
C ASN A 136 -10.17 11.59 2.84
N GLU A 137 -9.89 12.36 3.88
CA GLU A 137 -8.85 12.05 4.85
C GLU A 137 -9.36 12.17 6.28
N GLY A 138 -8.71 11.46 7.18
CA GLY A 138 -9.02 11.46 8.60
C GLY A 138 -7.78 11.29 9.46
N ALA A 139 -7.98 11.26 10.77
CA ALA A 139 -6.95 10.95 11.75
C ALA A 139 -7.44 9.78 12.63
N SER A 140 -6.53 8.88 12.99
CA SER A 140 -6.80 7.67 13.76
C SER A 140 -5.65 7.38 14.72
N LEU A 141 -5.91 6.72 15.86
CA LEU A 141 -4.92 6.57 16.94
C LEU A 141 -3.79 5.56 16.63
N GLY A 142 -3.92 4.81 15.54
CA GLY A 142 -2.90 3.91 15.01
C GLY A 142 -3.15 2.43 15.33
N GLY A 143 -4.18 2.11 16.11
CA GLY A 143 -4.63 0.75 16.41
C GLY A 143 -5.63 0.20 15.39
N GLU A 144 -6.20 1.06 14.56
CA GLU A 144 -7.21 0.74 13.55
C GLU A 144 -6.61 -0.06 12.39
N GLU A 145 -7.42 -0.86 11.73
CA GLU A 145 -6.98 -1.78 10.68
C GLU A 145 -7.26 -1.17 9.30
N LEU A 146 -6.23 -0.61 8.69
CA LEU A 146 -6.30 0.08 7.41
C LEU A 146 -5.32 -0.53 6.40
N TYR A 147 -5.46 -0.14 5.13
CA TYR A 147 -4.52 -0.51 4.09
C TYR A 147 -3.21 0.28 4.21
N ALA A 148 -2.16 -0.21 3.54
CA ALA A 148 -0.85 0.43 3.53
C ALA A 148 -0.32 0.55 2.11
N SER A 149 0.31 1.69 1.82
CA SER A 149 1.07 1.92 0.59
C SER A 149 2.47 2.34 0.99
N CYS A 150 3.46 1.59 0.52
CA CYS A 150 4.86 1.95 0.67
C CYS A 150 5.28 2.80 -0.51
N VAL A 151 6.20 3.74 -0.26
CA VAL A 151 6.81 4.59 -1.26
C VAL A 151 8.32 4.44 -1.22
N SER A 152 8.93 4.41 -2.39
CA SER A 152 10.38 4.47 -2.59
C SER A 152 10.69 5.61 -3.55
N VAL A 153 11.69 6.41 -3.23
CA VAL A 153 12.21 7.49 -4.07
C VAL A 153 13.63 7.12 -4.52
N PRO A 154 14.12 7.62 -5.67
CA PRO A 154 15.52 7.43 -6.05
C PRO A 154 16.53 7.96 -5.04
#